data_AF-A0A2P2C3N9-F1
#
_entry.id   AF-A0A2P2C3N9-F1
#
_cell.length_a   1.000
_cell.length_b   1.000
_cell.length_c   1.000
_cell.angle_alpha   90.00
_cell.angle_beta   90.00
_cell.angle_gamma   90.00
#
_symmetry.space_group_name_H-M   'P 1'
#
loop_
_entity.id
_entity.type
_entity.pdbx_description
1 polymer ?
#
loop_
_entity_poly.entity_id
_entity_poly.type
_entity_poly.pdbx_seq_one_letter_code
_entity_poly.pdbx_strand_id
1 'polypeptide(L)'
;MIYVLMLLGGLALASFNTWQRLGRSAAARRWARGTHRDFAQRNVLVLWPALAVALLGGALLGAAERLDLPSWPGVLLVALGLVTWLVFAALPLPVPAAVQPRWYREQVGPRRRSARD
;
A
#
# COMPACT_ATOMS: atom_id res chain seq x y z
N MET A 1 -13.93 -18.07 -10.79
CA MET A 1 -13.94 -18.14 -9.31
C MET A 1 -12.69 -17.51 -8.71
N ILE A 2 -11.48 -17.92 -9.12
CA ILE A 2 -10.22 -17.35 -8.59
C ILE A 2 -10.12 -15.82 -8.78
N TYR A 3 -10.44 -15.30 -9.97
CA TYR A 3 -10.39 -13.85 -10.24
C TYR A 3 -11.36 -13.03 -9.38
N VAL A 4 -12.48 -13.62 -8.94
CA VAL A 4 -13.43 -12.98 -8.03
C VAL A 4 -12.85 -12.90 -6.62
N LEU A 5 -12.18 -13.95 -6.15
CA LEU A 5 -11.47 -13.93 -4.86
C LEU A 5 -10.34 -12.90 -4.86
N MET A 6 -9.59 -12.83 -5.97
CA MET A 6 -8.55 -11.81 -6.16
C MET A 6 -9.16 -10.40 -6.14
N LEU A 7 -10.30 -10.19 -6.80
CA LEU A 7 -10.99 -8.89 -6.80
C LEU A 7 -11.39 -8.48 -5.38
N LEU A 8 -12.11 -9.36 -4.68
CA LEU A 8 -12.58 -9.11 -3.32
C LEU A 8 -11.42 -8.89 -2.35
N GLY A 9 -10.36 -9.71 -2.44
CA GLY A 9 -9.15 -9.55 -1.63
C GLY A 9 -8.44 -8.23 -1.92
N GLY A 10 -8.27 -7.86 -3.20
CA GLY A 10 -7.67 -6.61 -3.62
C GLY A 10 -8.45 -5.38 -3.13
N LEU A 11 -9.78 -5.39 -3.27
CA LEU A 11 -10.66 -4.32 -2.79
C LEU A 11 -10.65 -4.20 -1.26
N ALA A 12 -10.73 -5.32 -0.55
CA ALA A 12 -10.68 -5.33 0.91
C ALA A 12 -9.35 -4.77 1.42
N LEU A 13 -8.25 -5.20 0.82
CA LEU A 13 -6.91 -4.74 1.19
C LEU A 13 -6.69 -3.27 0.85
N ALA A 14 -7.13 -2.81 -0.33
CA ALA A 14 -7.08 -1.42 -0.74
C ALA A 14 -7.92 -0.52 0.20
N SER A 15 -9.12 -0.96 0.57
CA SER A 15 -10.01 -0.23 1.48
C SER A 15 -9.42 -0.14 2.89
N PHE A 16 -8.91 -1.27 3.42
CA PHE A 16 -8.25 -1.32 4.71
C PHE A 16 -7.00 -0.42 4.76
N ASN A 17 -6.19 -0.45 3.70
CA ASN A 17 -5.02 0.41 3.60
C ASN A 17 -5.39 1.89 3.49
N THR A 18 -6.44 2.22 2.75
CA THR A 18 -6.96 3.59 2.65
C THR A 18 -7.41 4.10 4.02
N TRP A 19 -8.12 3.28 4.79
CA TRP A 19 -8.51 3.62 6.16
C TRP A 19 -7.30 3.91 7.06
N GLN A 20 -6.25 3.09 6.99
CA GLN A 20 -5.00 3.31 7.72
C GLN A 20 -4.28 4.60 7.29
N ARG A 21 -4.26 4.90 5.98
CA ARG A 21 -3.66 6.11 5.42
C ARG A 21 -4.44 7.38 5.76
N LEU A 22 -5.77 7.30 5.91
CA LEU A 22 -6.58 8.41 6.39
C LEU A 22 -6.32 8.72 7.87
N GLY A 23 -5.96 7.71 8.67
CA GLY A 23 -5.50 7.91 10.05
C GLY A 23 -6.55 8.55 10.97
N ARG A 24 -7.85 8.36 10.70
CA ARG A 24 -8.94 9.01 11.46
C ARG A 24 -9.11 8.46 12.89
N SER A 25 -8.65 7.24 13.16
CA SER A 25 -8.78 6.58 14.48
C SER A 25 -7.42 6.22 15.09
N ALA A 26 -7.40 5.98 16.41
CA ALA A 26 -6.19 5.53 17.10
C ALA A 26 -5.67 4.17 16.59
N ALA A 27 -6.59 3.28 16.19
CA ALA A 27 -6.29 2.00 15.57
C ALA A 27 -5.68 2.18 14.17
N ALA A 28 -6.24 3.07 13.34
CA ALA A 28 -5.72 3.36 12.00
C ALA A 28 -4.30 3.96 12.05
N ARG A 29 -3.94 4.68 13.12
CA ARG A 29 -2.61 5.25 13.34
C ARG A 29 -1.67 4.33 14.13
N ARG A 30 -2.06 3.09 14.42
CA ARG A 30 -1.26 2.19 15.29
C ARG A 30 0.10 1.87 14.67
N TRP A 31 0.17 1.71 13.35
CA TRP A 31 1.40 1.45 12.62
C TRP A 31 2.42 2.60 12.71
N ALA A 32 1.97 3.83 12.96
CA ALA A 32 2.82 5.00 13.09
C ALA A 32 3.48 5.14 14.48
N ARG A 33 3.18 4.24 15.42
CA ARG A 33 3.62 4.27 16.81
C ARG A 33 4.25 2.92 17.21
N GLY A 34 5.23 2.94 18.11
CA GLY A 34 5.83 1.73 18.71
C GLY A 34 7.22 1.36 18.17
N THR A 35 7.74 0.23 18.67
CA THR A 35 9.14 -0.20 18.52
C THR A 35 9.49 -0.70 17.11
N HIS A 36 8.54 -1.29 16.39
CA HIS A 36 8.74 -1.79 15.02
C HIS A 36 8.13 -0.87 13.96
N ARG A 37 8.30 0.44 14.16
CA ARG A 37 7.70 1.48 13.33
C ARG A 37 8.06 1.34 11.86
N ASP A 38 9.32 1.05 11.54
CA ASP A 38 9.78 0.99 10.14
C ASP A 38 9.17 -0.19 9.38
N PHE A 39 9.08 -1.36 10.03
CA PHE A 39 8.44 -2.54 9.46
C PHE A 39 6.93 -2.34 9.27
N ALA A 40 6.24 -1.82 10.28
CA ALA A 40 4.82 -1.53 10.19
C ALA A 40 4.52 -0.44 9.13
N GLN A 41 5.34 0.61 9.09
CA GLN A 41 5.26 1.68 8.10
C GLN A 41 5.46 1.14 6.68
N ARG A 42 6.48 0.32 6.44
CA ARG A 42 6.73 -0.28 5.13
C ARG A 42 5.56 -1.15 4.68
N ASN A 43 5.00 -1.94 5.59
CA ASN A 43 3.83 -2.76 5.28
C ASN A 43 2.65 -1.90 4.80
N VAL A 44 2.25 -0.90 5.59
CA VAL A 44 1.09 -0.05 5.28
C VAL A 44 1.32 0.84 4.07
N LEU A 45 2.51 1.43 3.95
CA LEU A 45 2.75 2.40 2.89
C LEU A 45 3.15 1.76 1.56
N VAL A 46 3.69 0.55 1.54
CA VAL A 46 4.22 -0.05 0.32
C VAL A 46 3.70 -1.47 0.08
N LEU A 47 3.91 -2.41 1.00
CA LEU A 47 3.66 -3.83 0.72
C LEU A 47 2.18 -4.14 0.54
N TRP A 48 1.31 -3.71 1.46
CA TRP A 48 -0.14 -3.90 1.34
C TRP A 48 -0.72 -3.25 0.08
N PRO A 49 -0.42 -1.97 -0.27
CA PRO A 49 -0.90 -1.40 -1.52
C PRO A 49 -0.35 -2.11 -2.76
N ALA A 50 0.93 -2.50 -2.77
CA ALA A 50 1.52 -3.24 -3.89
C ALA A 50 0.84 -4.61 -4.10
N LEU A 51 0.55 -5.32 -3.00
CA LEU A 51 -0.19 -6.58 -3.04
C LEU A 51 -1.64 -6.36 -3.50
N ALA A 52 -2.30 -5.30 -3.05
CA ALA A 52 -3.66 -4.97 -3.52
C ALA A 52 -3.68 -4.71 -5.04
N VAL A 53 -2.70 -4.00 -5.57
CA VAL A 53 -2.54 -3.78 -7.02
C VAL A 53 -2.33 -5.09 -7.76
N ALA A 54 -1.48 -5.99 -7.24
CA ALA A 54 -1.26 -7.30 -7.86
C ALA A 54 -2.54 -8.15 -7.88
N LEU A 55 -3.31 -8.16 -6.80
CA LEU A 55 -4.60 -8.87 -6.72
C LEU A 55 -5.63 -8.29 -7.70
N LEU A 56 -5.75 -6.96 -7.77
CA LEU A 56 -6.65 -6.29 -8.72
C LEU A 56 -6.22 -6.54 -10.18
N GLY A 57 -4.91 -6.55 -10.44
CA GLY A 57 -4.36 -6.91 -11.75
C GLY A 57 -4.67 -8.37 -12.13
N GLY A 58 -4.53 -9.31 -11.19
CA GLY A 58 -4.88 -10.72 -11.41
C GLY A 58 -6.38 -10.93 -11.63
N ALA A 59 -7.21 -10.17 -10.92
CA ALA A 59 -8.64 -10.15 -11.15
C ALA A 59 -9.00 -9.63 -12.56
N LEU A 60 -8.35 -8.54 -12.98
CA LEU A 60 -8.52 -7.95 -14.31
C LEU A 60 -8.07 -8.92 -15.40
N LEU A 61 -6.94 -9.61 -15.21
CA LEU A 61 -6.45 -10.62 -16.13
C LEU A 61 -7.47 -11.76 -16.32
N GLY A 62 -7.97 -12.33 -15.23
CA GLY A 62 -8.97 -13.40 -15.30
C GLY A 62 -10.33 -12.94 -15.85
N ALA A 63 -10.68 -11.65 -15.70
CA ALA A 63 -11.85 -11.07 -16.35
C ALA A 63 -11.62 -10.85 -17.84
N ALA A 64 -10.42 -10.40 -18.24
CA ALA A 64 -10.08 -10.17 -19.64
C ALA A 64 -10.10 -11.47 -20.46
N GLU A 65 -9.54 -12.56 -19.92
CA GLU A 65 -9.61 -13.90 -20.52
C GLU A 65 -11.04 -14.41 -20.69
N ARG A 66 -11.94 -14.06 -19.77
CA ARG A 66 -13.36 -14.46 -19.80
C ARG A 66 -14.18 -13.69 -20.83
N LEU A 67 -13.73 -12.50 -21.21
CA LEU A 67 -14.47 -11.53 -22.02
C LEU A 67 -13.79 -11.24 -23.36
N ASP A 68 -12.73 -11.99 -23.72
CA ASP A 68 -11.88 -11.75 -24.89
C ASP A 68 -11.37 -10.31 -25.00
N LEU A 69 -11.03 -9.70 -23.86
CA LEU A 69 -10.47 -8.36 -23.79
C LEU A 69 -8.93 -8.40 -23.76
N PRO A 70 -8.25 -7.29 -24.08
CA PRO A 70 -6.80 -7.21 -23.97
C PRO A 70 -6.30 -7.50 -22.55
N SER A 71 -5.40 -8.48 -22.41
CA SER A 71 -4.86 -8.94 -21.12
C SER A 71 -3.70 -8.06 -20.59
N TRP A 72 -3.05 -7.30 -21.47
CA TRP A 72 -1.87 -6.50 -21.15
C TRP A 72 -2.07 -5.53 -19.95
N PRO A 73 -3.22 -4.89 -19.71
CA PRO A 73 -3.39 -4.02 -18.54
C PRO A 73 -3.32 -4.81 -17.23
N GLY A 74 -3.91 -6.02 -17.19
CA GLY A 74 -3.83 -6.91 -16.03
C GLY A 74 -2.40 -7.36 -15.77
N VAL A 75 -1.68 -7.76 -16.82
CA VAL A 75 -0.26 -8.15 -16.73
C VAL A 75 0.61 -7.02 -16.18
N LEU A 76 0.42 -5.79 -16.66
CA LEU A 76 1.18 -4.63 -16.16
C LEU A 76 0.90 -4.36 -14.68
N LEU A 77 -0.35 -4.43 -14.24
CA LEU A 77 -0.69 -4.23 -12.82
C LEU A 77 -0.10 -5.33 -11.94
N VAL A 78 -0.18 -6.59 -12.37
CA VAL A 78 0.44 -7.72 -11.65
C VAL A 78 1.94 -7.53 -11.56
N ALA A 79 2.61 -7.25 -12.67
CA ALA A 79 4.05 -7.04 -12.72
C ALA A 79 4.48 -5.88 -11.83
N LEU A 80 3.82 -4.72 -11.95
CA LEU A 80 4.14 -3.55 -11.14
C LEU A 80 3.93 -3.80 -9.65
N GLY A 81 2.80 -4.42 -9.28
CA GLY A 81 2.46 -4.76 -7.90
C GLY A 81 3.46 -5.75 -7.30
N LEU A 82 3.75 -6.86 -8.00
CA LEU A 82 4.67 -7.88 -7.51
C LEU A 82 6.11 -7.41 -7.46
N VAL A 83 6.59 -6.70 -8.48
CA VAL A 83 7.96 -6.13 -8.48
C VAL A 83 8.12 -5.15 -7.32
N THR A 84 7.17 -4.23 -7.14
CA THR A 84 7.21 -3.28 -6.02
C THR A 84 7.19 -4.00 -4.68
N TRP A 85 6.33 -5.03 -4.54
CA TRP A 85 6.24 -5.83 -3.34
C TRP A 85 7.57 -6.55 -3.04
N LEU A 86 8.14 -7.25 -4.03
CA LEU A 86 9.38 -8.01 -3.90
C LEU A 86 10.57 -7.11 -3.56
N VAL A 87 10.72 -6.00 -4.28
CA VAL A 87 11.81 -5.03 -4.07
C VAL A 87 11.77 -4.49 -2.64
N PHE A 88 10.60 -4.10 -2.14
CA PHE A 88 10.46 -3.61 -0.77
C PHE A 88 10.36 -4.73 0.28
N ALA A 89 10.12 -5.98 -0.09
CA ALA A 89 10.17 -7.10 0.86
C ALA A 89 11.62 -7.55 1.08
N ALA A 90 12.40 -7.67 0.01
CA ALA A 90 13.76 -8.23 0.03
C ALA A 90 14.84 -7.19 0.36
N LEU A 91 14.66 -5.92 -0.03
CA LEU A 91 15.72 -4.91 0.12
C LEU A 91 15.41 -3.95 1.29
N PRO A 92 16.43 -3.49 2.06
CA PRO A 92 16.26 -2.51 3.13
C PRO A 92 16.10 -1.07 2.60
N LEU A 93 15.27 -0.87 1.58
CA LEU A 93 14.97 0.45 1.01
C LEU A 93 14.14 1.37 1.94
N PRO A 94 14.53 2.64 2.10
CA PRO A 94 13.73 3.57 2.87
C PRO A 94 12.37 3.81 2.20
N VAL A 95 11.32 3.96 3.01
CA VAL A 95 9.98 4.28 2.49
C VAL A 95 9.96 5.72 1.97
N PRO A 96 9.62 5.97 0.69
CA PRO A 96 9.66 7.31 0.12
C PRO A 96 8.80 8.32 0.90
N ALA A 97 9.31 9.52 1.14
CA ALA A 97 8.55 10.57 1.81
C ALA A 97 7.25 10.96 1.05
N ALA A 98 7.25 10.80 -0.27
CA ALA A 98 6.10 11.08 -1.12
C ALA A 98 4.87 10.20 -0.82
N VAL A 99 5.07 8.95 -0.38
CA VAL A 99 3.95 8.05 -0.06
C VAL A 99 3.42 8.23 1.36
N GLN A 100 4.08 9.06 2.18
CA GLN A 100 3.69 9.29 3.57
C GLN A 100 2.51 10.28 3.67
N PRO A 101 1.45 9.93 4.42
CA PRO A 101 0.31 10.82 4.65
C PRO A 101 0.73 12.16 5.28
N ARG A 102 -0.01 13.25 4.98
CA ARG A 102 0.28 14.58 5.55
C ARG A 102 0.30 14.58 7.08
N TRP A 103 -0.70 13.99 7.71
CA TRP A 103 -0.78 13.86 9.17
C TRP A 103 0.42 13.13 9.77
N TYR A 104 1.01 12.18 9.04
CA TYR A 104 2.18 11.44 9.51
C TYR A 104 3.42 12.33 9.44
N ARG A 105 3.61 13.04 8.33
CA ARG A 105 4.71 14.00 8.15
C ARG A 105 4.67 15.14 9.17
N GLU A 106 3.48 15.60 9.55
CA GLU A 106 3.32 16.63 10.58
C GLU A 106 3.73 16.13 11.99
N GLN A 107 3.54 14.84 12.27
CA GLN A 107 3.93 14.23 13.55
C GLN A 107 5.43 13.92 13.63
N VAL A 108 6.07 13.66 12.50
CA VAL A 108 7.49 13.26 12.40
C VAL A 108 8.39 14.42 12.03
N GLY A 109 7.84 15.44 11.36
CA GLY A 109 8.57 16.63 10.95
C GLY A 109 9.27 17.29 12.13
N PRO A 110 10.38 17.99 11.89
CA PRO A 110 11.10 18.67 12.96
C PRO A 110 10.09 19.58 13.65
N ARG A 111 9.86 19.35 14.96
CA ARG A 111 9.26 20.36 15.83
C ARG A 111 9.98 21.64 15.47
N ARG A 112 9.32 22.56 14.77
CA ARG A 112 9.85 23.91 14.58
C ARG A 112 10.29 24.32 15.98
N ARG A 113 11.58 24.62 16.12
CA ARG A 113 12.10 25.37 17.24
C ARG A 113 11.29 26.66 17.28
N SER A 114 10.18 26.62 17.99
CA SER A 114 9.43 27.79 18.44
C SER A 114 9.53 27.77 19.95
N ALA A 115 10.77 27.78 20.42
CA ALA A 115 11.14 28.09 21.77
C ALA A 115 12.33 29.03 21.64
N ARG A 116 12.03 30.33 21.78
CA ARG A 116 12.93 31.44 22.08
C ARG A 116 14.01 31.73 21.03
N ASP A 117 13.88 32.86 20.34
CA ASP A 117 14.51 34.13 20.76
C ASP A 117 13.76 35.31 20.14
#